data_AF-A0AAD7I7Z4-F1
#
_entry.id   AF-A0AAD7I7Z4-F1
#
_cell.length_a   1.000
_cell.length_b   1.000
_cell.length_c   1.000
_cell.angle_alpha   90.00
_cell.angle_beta   90.00
_cell.angle_gamma   90.00
#
_symmetry.space_group_name_H-M   'P 1'
#
loop_
_entity.id
_entity.type
_entity.pdbx_description
1 polymer ?
#
loop_
_entity_poly.entity_id
_entity_poly.type
_entity_poly.pdbx_seq_one_letter_code
_entity_poly.pdbx_strand_id
1 'polypeptide(L)'
;MSNSVTIAPQMSSAFLCSKCGATLSSGKEALDFALPTGKALERLTDSDAQLGGSEVAFVHSIVAKLDGLLTDFDDEIAPLRDRLRQLEKHRAMLLDHRERTRAPLSPLRRMPPEVLGEIFLWTMDPVLDRLRQGRIDTSRSPWLLTQICSPWRSVAVSTPSLWSQVTIDYSENDNNSSTYYSLALVEAQLQRSRANKLTVYFHGDEGRKELNLDSQTNMFELLLRHAAQWETLSLR
;
A
#
# COMPACT_ATOMS: atom_id res chain seq x y z
N MET A 1 -48.09 -18.18 -63.48
CA MET A 1 -46.95 -17.31 -63.85
C MET A 1 -46.40 -16.69 -62.59
N SER A 2 -45.11 -16.90 -62.40
CA SER A 2 -44.28 -16.50 -61.27
C SER A 2 -44.29 -14.99 -61.03
N ASN A 3 -44.03 -14.56 -59.79
CA ASN A 3 -43.00 -13.56 -59.54
C ASN A 3 -42.44 -13.72 -58.13
N SER A 4 -41.14 -14.02 -58.10
CA SER A 4 -40.28 -14.06 -56.91
C SER A 4 -40.13 -12.67 -56.32
N VAL A 5 -40.06 -12.60 -54.98
CA VAL A 5 -39.32 -11.54 -54.30
C VAL A 5 -38.17 -12.22 -53.57
N THR A 6 -36.98 -12.05 -54.12
CA THR A 6 -35.70 -12.44 -53.56
C THR A 6 -35.45 -11.63 -52.28
N ILE A 7 -35.46 -12.28 -51.13
CA ILE A 7 -34.93 -11.69 -49.88
C ILE A 7 -33.45 -12.06 -49.84
N ALA A 8 -32.59 -11.08 -50.09
CA ALA A 8 -31.16 -11.19 -49.84
C ALA A 8 -30.90 -11.11 -48.32
N PRO A 9 -30.13 -12.02 -47.72
CA PRO A 9 -29.68 -11.88 -46.34
C PRO A 9 -28.38 -11.06 -46.35
N GLN A 10 -28.44 -9.80 -45.92
CA GLN A 10 -27.24 -9.00 -45.70
C GLN A 10 -27.40 -8.15 -44.45
N MET A 11 -26.73 -8.57 -43.37
CA MET A 11 -25.78 -7.75 -42.60
C MET A 11 -25.31 -8.57 -41.40
N SER A 12 -24.32 -9.44 -41.64
CA SER A 12 -23.44 -9.91 -40.57
C SER A 12 -22.33 -8.88 -40.43
N SER A 13 -22.34 -8.10 -39.36
CA SER A 13 -21.28 -7.14 -39.07
C SER A 13 -20.89 -7.23 -37.60
N ALA A 14 -19.84 -8.00 -37.31
CA ALA A 14 -19.23 -8.07 -35.99
C ALA A 14 -18.22 -6.92 -35.83
N PHE A 15 -18.66 -5.83 -35.20
CA PHE A 15 -17.78 -4.73 -34.83
C PHE A 15 -17.96 -4.43 -33.34
N LEU A 16 -16.98 -4.83 -32.52
CA LEU A 16 -17.08 -4.71 -31.06
C LEU A 16 -16.07 -3.75 -30.41
N CYS A 17 -15.17 -3.11 -31.16
CA CYS A 17 -14.36 -2.01 -30.62
C CYS A 17 -14.21 -0.82 -31.58
N SER A 18 -14.95 0.25 -31.31
CA SER A 18 -14.89 1.52 -32.07
C SER A 18 -13.58 2.31 -31.94
N LYS A 19 -12.64 1.87 -31.08
CA LYS A 19 -11.35 2.56 -30.86
C LYS A 19 -10.12 1.84 -31.43
N CYS A 20 -10.13 0.51 -31.55
CA CYS A 20 -8.99 -0.22 -32.12
C CYS A 20 -9.33 -1.02 -33.37
N GLY A 21 -10.60 -1.04 -33.81
CA GLY A 21 -11.01 -1.71 -35.05
C GLY A 21 -10.89 -3.23 -35.02
N ALA A 22 -10.60 -3.83 -33.87
CA ALA A 22 -10.53 -5.28 -33.73
C ALA A 22 -11.94 -5.87 -33.97
N THR A 23 -12.06 -6.63 -35.05
CA THR A 23 -13.20 -7.48 -35.33
C THR A 23 -13.02 -8.75 -34.51
N LEU A 24 -13.77 -8.87 -33.42
CA LEU A 24 -14.12 -10.20 -32.92
C LEU A 24 -14.90 -10.84 -34.05
N SER A 25 -14.39 -11.94 -34.60
CA SER A 25 -15.19 -12.72 -35.54
C SER A 25 -16.50 -13.00 -34.80
N SER A 26 -17.64 -12.65 -35.39
CA SER A 26 -18.94 -13.07 -34.88
C SER A 26 -18.76 -14.51 -34.48
N GLY A 27 -18.84 -14.82 -33.17
CA GLY A 27 -18.57 -16.16 -32.67
C GLY A 27 -19.23 -17.11 -33.63
N LYS A 28 -18.41 -17.93 -34.32
CA LYS A 28 -18.92 -18.94 -35.25
C LYS A 28 -20.10 -19.56 -34.53
N GLU A 29 -21.26 -19.42 -35.18
CA GLU A 29 -22.59 -19.77 -34.72
C GLU A 29 -22.52 -20.80 -33.59
N ALA A 30 -23.00 -20.37 -32.43
CA ALA A 30 -23.20 -21.17 -31.24
C ALA A 30 -23.23 -22.68 -31.52
N LEU A 31 -22.18 -23.39 -31.11
CA LEU A 31 -22.23 -24.77 -30.63
C LEU A 31 -22.93 -25.84 -31.50
N ASP A 32 -23.13 -25.65 -32.80
CA ASP A 32 -23.51 -26.74 -33.72
C ASP A 32 -22.29 -27.56 -34.19
N PHE A 33 -21.31 -27.73 -33.29
CA PHE A 33 -20.35 -28.80 -33.48
C PHE A 33 -21.10 -30.10 -33.28
N ALA A 34 -21.37 -30.80 -34.37
CA ALA A 34 -21.42 -32.25 -34.35
C ALA A 34 -20.05 -32.76 -33.88
N LEU A 35 -19.76 -32.59 -32.59
CA LEU A 35 -18.84 -33.46 -31.88
C LEU A 35 -19.35 -34.86 -32.18
N PRO A 36 -18.47 -35.77 -32.63
CA PRO A 36 -18.81 -37.18 -32.73
C PRO A 36 -19.42 -37.61 -31.40
N THR A 37 -20.74 -37.79 -31.40
CA THR A 37 -21.51 -37.77 -30.16
C THR A 37 -21.28 -39.06 -29.40
N GLY A 38 -21.39 -38.98 -28.07
CA GLY A 38 -20.97 -39.96 -27.08
C GLY A 38 -21.16 -41.44 -27.43
N LYS A 39 -22.23 -41.83 -28.14
CA LYS A 39 -22.49 -43.24 -28.51
C LYS A 39 -21.36 -43.95 -29.26
N ALA A 40 -20.57 -43.25 -30.08
CA ALA A 40 -19.44 -43.86 -30.78
C ALA A 40 -18.20 -44.03 -29.88
N LEU A 41 -17.99 -43.09 -28.95
CA LEU A 41 -16.90 -43.11 -27.97
C LEU A 41 -17.21 -44.02 -26.78
N GLU A 42 -18.47 -44.04 -26.29
CA GLU A 42 -18.97 -44.91 -25.21
C GLU A 42 -18.80 -46.39 -25.57
N ARG A 43 -19.06 -46.78 -26.83
CA ARG A 43 -18.83 -48.16 -27.31
C ARG A 43 -17.36 -48.56 -27.36
N LEU A 44 -16.44 -47.59 -27.42
CA LEU A 44 -14.99 -47.82 -27.45
C LEU A 44 -14.36 -47.80 -26.05
N THR A 45 -15.03 -47.19 -25.07
CA THR A 45 -14.57 -47.12 -23.67
C THR A 45 -15.09 -48.23 -22.77
N ASP A 46 -16.16 -48.93 -23.15
CA ASP A 46 -16.78 -50.01 -22.35
C ASP A 46 -16.13 -51.41 -22.54
N SER A 47 -15.09 -51.52 -23.36
CA SER A 47 -14.46 -52.80 -23.69
C SER A 47 -12.95 -52.77 -23.44
N ASP A 48 -12.44 -53.69 -22.60
CA ASP A 48 -11.00 -54.00 -22.47
C ASP A 48 -10.39 -54.59 -23.77
N ALA A 49 -11.11 -54.54 -24.91
CA ALA A 49 -10.63 -55.02 -26.20
C ALA A 49 -9.67 -54.02 -26.86
N GLN A 50 -8.61 -54.57 -27.46
CA GLN A 50 -7.72 -53.80 -28.33
C GLN A 50 -8.50 -53.23 -29.52
N LEU A 51 -8.50 -51.90 -29.64
CA LEU A 51 -9.15 -51.16 -30.71
C LEU A 51 -8.65 -51.62 -32.09
N GLY A 52 -9.58 -51.83 -33.02
CA GLY A 52 -9.23 -52.15 -34.41
C GLY A 52 -8.62 -50.94 -35.13
N GLY A 53 -7.84 -51.18 -36.19
CA GLY A 53 -7.14 -50.11 -36.93
C GLY A 53 -8.05 -48.99 -37.47
N SER A 54 -9.29 -49.31 -37.85
CA SER A 54 -10.28 -48.31 -38.30
C SER A 54 -10.85 -47.46 -37.16
N GLU A 55 -10.99 -48.02 -35.96
CA GLU A 55 -11.48 -47.31 -34.78
C GLU A 55 -10.40 -46.35 -34.25
N VAL A 56 -9.15 -46.81 -34.25
CA VAL A 56 -7.98 -45.98 -33.94
C VAL A 56 -7.86 -44.80 -34.91
N ALA A 57 -8.03 -45.04 -36.22
CA ALA A 57 -8.01 -43.96 -37.23
C ALA A 57 -9.15 -42.95 -37.03
N PHE A 58 -10.35 -43.43 -36.67
CA PHE A 58 -11.49 -42.57 -36.37
C PHE A 58 -11.22 -41.69 -35.14
N VAL A 59 -10.74 -42.27 -34.03
CA VAL A 59 -10.37 -41.51 -32.82
C VAL A 59 -9.28 -40.48 -33.13
N HIS A 60 -8.24 -40.83 -33.89
CA HIS A 60 -7.20 -39.87 -34.30
C HIS A 60 -7.77 -38.70 -35.12
N SER A 61 -8.73 -38.95 -36.00
CA SER A 61 -9.37 -37.88 -36.78
C SER A 61 -10.16 -36.90 -35.91
N ILE A 62 -10.79 -37.41 -34.83
CA ILE A 62 -11.53 -36.59 -33.87
C ILE A 62 -10.57 -35.75 -33.05
N VAL A 63 -9.51 -36.37 -32.52
CA VAL A 63 -8.47 -35.69 -31.75
C VAL A 63 -7.85 -34.57 -32.59
N ALA A 64 -7.47 -34.86 -33.84
CA ALA A 64 -6.92 -33.84 -34.74
C ALA A 64 -7.89 -32.67 -34.99
N LYS A 65 -9.19 -32.94 -35.08
CA LYS A 65 -10.22 -31.89 -35.23
C LYS A 65 -10.35 -31.06 -33.95
N LEU A 66 -10.33 -31.70 -32.78
CA LEU A 66 -10.39 -31.00 -31.49
C LEU A 66 -9.15 -30.14 -31.26
N ASP A 67 -7.96 -30.67 -31.55
CA ASP A 67 -6.71 -29.93 -31.45
C ASP A 67 -6.73 -28.69 -32.35
N GLY A 68 -7.22 -28.81 -33.59
CA GLY A 68 -7.38 -27.67 -34.49
C GLY A 68 -8.34 -26.59 -33.97
N LEU A 69 -9.42 -26.98 -33.29
CA LEU A 69 -10.34 -26.02 -32.68
C LEU A 69 -9.76 -25.34 -31.45
N LEU A 70 -9.02 -26.09 -30.63
CA LEU A 70 -8.30 -25.52 -29.50
C LEU A 70 -7.28 -24.51 -29.98
N THR A 71 -6.52 -24.80 -31.06
CA THR A 71 -5.58 -23.84 -31.63
C THR A 71 -6.30 -22.60 -32.17
N ASP A 72 -7.43 -22.74 -32.86
CA ASP A 72 -8.21 -21.60 -33.35
C ASP A 72 -8.69 -20.70 -32.19
N PHE A 73 -9.18 -21.28 -31.10
CA PHE A 73 -9.61 -20.53 -29.92
C PHE A 73 -8.43 -19.90 -29.17
N ASP A 74 -7.30 -20.60 -29.03
CA ASP A 74 -6.10 -20.05 -28.40
C ASP A 74 -5.55 -18.86 -29.18
N ASP A 75 -5.58 -18.93 -30.52
CA ASP A 75 -5.19 -17.83 -31.43
C ASP A 75 -6.12 -16.62 -31.32
N GLU A 76 -7.40 -16.80 -31.01
CA GLU A 76 -8.33 -15.68 -30.74
C GLU A 76 -8.18 -15.12 -29.32
N ILE A 77 -7.94 -15.99 -28.33
CA ILE A 77 -7.79 -15.62 -26.92
C ILE A 77 -6.49 -14.84 -26.68
N ALA A 78 -5.38 -15.23 -27.33
CA ALA A 78 -4.07 -14.60 -27.16
C ALA A 78 -4.08 -13.07 -27.38
N PRO A 79 -4.54 -12.54 -28.54
CA PRO A 79 -4.56 -11.09 -28.78
C PRO A 79 -5.54 -10.34 -27.87
N LEU A 80 -6.64 -10.96 -27.45
CA LEU A 80 -7.59 -10.36 -26.50
C LEU A 80 -6.98 -10.20 -25.11
N ARG A 81 -6.26 -11.23 -24.64
CA ARG A 81 -5.48 -11.16 -23.39
C ARG A 81 -4.42 -10.08 -23.47
N ASP A 82 -3.72 -9.97 -24.60
CA ASP A 82 -2.75 -8.89 -24.83
C ASP A 82 -3.40 -7.51 -24.77
N ARG A 83 -4.57 -7.36 -25.40
CA ARG A 83 -5.29 -6.09 -25.39
C ARG A 83 -5.75 -5.71 -23.99
N LEU A 84 -6.23 -6.67 -23.21
CA LEU A 84 -6.61 -6.46 -21.81
C LEU A 84 -5.40 -5.98 -21.00
N ARG A 85 -4.25 -6.67 -21.11
CA ARG A 85 -3.00 -6.28 -20.45
C ARG A 85 -2.58 -4.84 -20.79
N GLN A 86 -2.69 -4.44 -22.06
CA GLN A 86 -2.37 -3.08 -22.47
C GLN A 86 -3.32 -2.04 -21.84
N LEU A 87 -4.62 -2.32 -21.81
CA LEU A 87 -5.61 -1.42 -21.23
C LEU A 87 -5.44 -1.29 -19.71
N GLU A 88 -5.13 -2.38 -19.02
CA GLU A 88 -4.80 -2.37 -17.59
C GLU A 88 -3.55 -1.54 -17.30
N LYS A 89 -2.50 -1.68 -18.12
CA LYS A 89 -1.29 -0.85 -18.02
C LYS A 89 -1.59 0.63 -18.22
N HIS A 90 -2.38 0.99 -19.23
CA HIS A 90 -2.80 2.37 -19.45
C HIS A 90 -3.65 2.90 -18.29
N ARG A 91 -4.56 2.10 -17.75
CA ARG A 91 -5.36 2.45 -16.59
C ARG A 91 -4.48 2.72 -15.37
N ALA A 92 -3.50 1.86 -15.10
CA ALA A 92 -2.56 2.04 -13.99
C ALA A 92 -1.74 3.33 -14.13
N MET A 93 -1.23 3.61 -15.34
CA MET A 93 -0.51 4.86 -15.62
C MET A 93 -1.39 6.11 -15.41
N LEU A 94 -2.64 6.07 -15.86
CA LEU A 94 -3.58 7.18 -15.67
C LEU A 94 -3.95 7.38 -14.19
N LEU A 95 -4.07 6.31 -13.41
CA LEU A 95 -4.29 6.39 -11.97
C LEU A 95 -3.10 7.03 -11.26
N ASP A 96 -1.87 6.61 -11.57
CA ASP A 96 -0.65 7.22 -11.02
C ASP A 96 -0.56 8.72 -11.39
N HIS A 97 -0.81 9.07 -12.65
CA HIS A 97 -0.81 10.46 -13.09
C HIS A 97 -1.91 11.28 -12.38
N ARG A 98 -3.11 10.71 -12.19
CA ARG A 98 -4.19 11.37 -11.45
C ARG A 98 -3.79 11.66 -10.01
N GLU A 99 -3.22 10.70 -9.31
CA GLU A 99 -2.81 10.89 -7.91
C GLU A 99 -1.68 11.91 -7.78
N ARG A 100 -0.67 11.88 -8.68
CA ARG A 100 0.39 12.90 -8.71
C ARG A 100 -0.16 14.31 -8.94
N THR A 101 -1.14 14.45 -9.83
CA THR A 101 -1.77 15.75 -10.12
C THR A 101 -2.72 16.21 -9.01
N ARG A 102 -3.38 15.28 -8.30
CA ARG A 102 -4.23 15.60 -7.14
C ARG A 102 -3.45 15.87 -5.86
N ALA A 103 -2.26 15.30 -5.70
CA ALA A 103 -1.48 15.44 -4.47
C ALA A 103 -1.24 16.91 -4.05
N PRO A 104 -0.88 17.85 -4.95
CA PRO A 104 -0.78 19.28 -4.64
C PRO A 104 -2.12 19.96 -4.30
N LEU A 105 -3.24 19.42 -4.77
CA LEU A 105 -4.58 19.95 -4.48
C LEU A 105 -5.09 19.55 -3.09
N SER A 106 -4.41 18.61 -2.41
CA SER A 106 -4.75 18.21 -1.05
C SER A 106 -4.74 19.42 -0.11
N PRO A 107 -5.81 19.67 0.65
CA PRO A 107 -5.88 20.78 1.61
C PRO A 107 -4.68 20.81 2.57
N LEU A 108 -4.17 19.63 2.95
CA LEU A 108 -3.03 19.49 3.85
C LEU A 108 -1.70 19.98 3.24
N ARG A 109 -1.53 19.95 1.91
CA ARG A 109 -0.33 20.49 1.25
C ARG A 109 -0.43 21.98 0.93
N ARG A 110 -1.64 22.52 0.90
CA ARG A 110 -1.92 23.94 0.64
C ARG A 110 -2.06 24.76 1.91
N MET A 111 -2.08 24.09 3.07
CA MET A 111 -2.15 24.74 4.36
C MET A 111 -0.86 25.54 4.60
N PRO A 112 -0.95 26.80 5.04
CA PRO A 112 0.23 27.55 5.45
C PRO A 112 1.00 26.78 6.53
N PRO A 113 2.34 26.77 6.48
CA PRO A 113 3.15 26.03 7.44
C PRO A 113 2.89 26.46 8.89
N GLU A 114 2.50 27.72 9.11
CA GLU A 114 2.13 28.26 10.41
C GLU A 114 0.87 27.60 10.98
N VAL A 115 -0.17 27.45 10.15
CA VAL A 115 -1.43 26.79 10.54
C VAL A 115 -1.20 25.30 10.80
N LEU A 116 -0.39 24.65 9.98
CA LEU A 116 -0.03 23.25 10.18
C LEU A 116 0.80 23.06 11.47
N GLY A 117 1.72 23.99 11.74
CA GLY A 117 2.49 24.02 12.99
C GLY A 117 1.61 24.22 14.22
N GLU A 118 0.61 25.10 14.13
CA GLU A 118 -0.39 25.30 15.19
C GLU A 118 -1.16 24.01 15.46
N ILE A 119 -1.67 23.35 14.41
CA ILE A 119 -2.34 22.04 14.55
C ILE A 119 -1.42 21.01 15.21
N PHE A 120 -0.14 20.98 14.85
CA PHE A 120 0.82 20.08 15.49
C PHE A 120 0.94 20.34 17.00
N LEU A 121 0.89 21.60 17.45
CA LEU A 121 0.93 21.94 18.87
C LEU A 121 -0.28 21.39 19.62
N TRP A 122 -1.46 21.38 19.00
CA TRP A 122 -2.66 20.75 19.57
C TRP A 122 -2.54 19.22 19.73
N THR A 123 -1.58 18.58 19.04
CA THR A 123 -1.29 17.15 19.23
C THR A 123 -0.34 16.88 20.40
N MET A 124 0.24 17.91 21.03
CA MET A 124 1.09 17.81 22.22
C MET A 124 0.23 17.80 23.51
N ASP A 125 -0.82 16.99 23.56
CA ASP A 125 -1.78 16.99 24.69
C ASP A 125 -1.10 16.58 26.01
N PRO A 126 -1.09 17.45 27.04
CA PRO A 126 -0.53 17.15 28.37
C PRO A 126 -1.23 15.99 29.10
N VAL A 127 -2.45 15.63 28.71
CA VAL A 127 -3.20 14.49 29.25
C VAL A 127 -2.62 13.17 28.73
N LEU A 128 -2.26 13.11 27.44
CA LEU A 128 -1.55 11.97 26.86
C LEU A 128 -0.11 11.89 27.40
N ASP A 129 0.45 13.03 27.82
CA ASP A 129 1.75 13.09 28.48
C ASP A 129 1.78 12.44 29.85
N ARG A 130 0.66 12.47 30.59
CA ARG A 130 0.55 11.76 31.88
C ARG A 130 0.53 10.25 31.72
N LEU A 131 0.30 9.74 30.51
CA LEU A 131 0.42 8.33 30.16
C LEU A 131 1.77 8.00 29.50
N ARG A 132 2.70 8.97 29.38
CA ARG A 132 4.07 8.74 28.90
C ARG A 132 4.81 7.89 29.93
N GLN A 133 4.76 6.59 29.74
CA GLN A 133 5.66 5.65 30.40
C GLN A 133 7.05 5.83 29.79
N GLY A 134 8.04 6.08 30.63
CA GLY A 134 9.31 6.72 30.38
C GLY A 134 10.19 6.29 29.22
N ARG A 135 9.74 6.60 28.01
CA ARG A 135 10.52 6.44 26.78
C ARG A 135 10.21 7.60 25.84
N ILE A 136 11.24 8.08 25.15
CA ILE A 136 11.02 8.84 23.91
C ILE A 136 10.42 7.87 22.89
N ASP A 137 9.11 7.91 22.76
CA ASP A 137 8.36 7.12 21.80
C ASP A 137 8.36 7.83 20.44
N THR A 138 9.17 7.33 19.50
CA THR A 138 9.25 7.90 18.16
C THR A 138 7.99 7.65 17.33
N SER A 139 7.10 6.77 17.78
CA SER A 139 5.77 6.56 17.20
C SER A 139 4.76 7.62 17.64
N ARG A 140 5.15 8.54 18.52
CA ARG A 140 4.31 9.64 19.02
C ARG A 140 4.86 11.01 18.64
N SER A 141 3.97 12.00 18.75
CA SER A 141 4.30 13.41 18.65
C SER A 141 5.39 13.82 19.66
N PRO A 142 6.36 14.68 19.29
CA PRO A 142 6.51 15.35 17.99
C PRO A 142 7.22 14.50 16.92
N TRP A 143 7.79 13.35 17.27
CA TRP A 143 8.59 12.52 16.36
C TRP A 143 7.79 11.91 15.21
N LEU A 144 6.59 11.41 15.48
CA LEU A 144 5.68 10.86 14.48
C LEU A 144 5.43 11.86 13.33
N LEU A 145 5.26 13.15 13.65
CA LEU A 145 5.03 14.21 12.68
C LEU A 145 6.18 14.34 11.68
N THR A 146 7.40 14.00 12.10
CA THR A 146 8.59 13.99 11.22
C THR A 146 8.67 12.77 10.29
N GLN A 147 7.81 11.78 10.46
CA GLN A 147 7.84 10.52 9.71
C GLN A 147 6.74 10.44 8.63
N ILE A 148 5.71 11.28 8.69
CA ILE A 148 4.54 11.21 7.80
C ILE A 148 4.88 11.57 6.34
N CYS A 149 5.41 12.77 6.11
CA CYS A 149 5.86 13.19 4.78
C CYS A 149 6.89 14.32 4.86
N SER A 150 7.56 14.61 3.74
CA SER A 150 8.61 15.65 3.69
C SER A 150 8.10 17.05 4.12
N PRO A 151 6.94 17.55 3.64
CA PRO A 151 6.39 18.82 4.11
C PRO A 151 6.12 18.87 5.63
N TRP A 152 5.52 17.81 6.18
CA TRP A 152 5.23 17.74 7.62
C TRP A 152 6.50 17.72 8.45
N ARG A 153 7.53 16.99 7.99
CA ARG A 153 8.86 17.02 8.62
C ARG A 153 9.46 18.41 8.61
N SER A 154 9.39 19.11 7.48
CA SER A 154 9.89 20.49 7.37
C SER A 154 9.22 21.40 8.40
N VAL A 155 7.88 21.36 8.46
CA VAL A 155 7.11 22.17 9.42
C VAL A 155 7.44 21.79 10.85
N ALA A 156 7.37 20.49 11.20
CA ALA A 156 7.63 20.01 12.56
C ALA A 156 9.05 20.39 13.05
N VAL A 157 10.08 20.23 12.22
CA VAL A 157 11.47 20.62 12.56
C VAL A 157 11.63 22.14 12.64
N SER A 158 10.89 22.91 11.84
CA SER A 158 10.95 24.37 11.84
C SER A 158 10.17 25.06 12.96
N THR A 159 9.29 24.34 13.66
CA THR A 159 8.45 24.84 14.75
C THR A 159 9.07 24.48 16.11
N PRO A 160 9.87 25.37 16.73
CA PRO A 160 10.68 25.01 17.90
C PRO A 160 9.83 24.67 19.13
N SER A 161 8.63 25.26 19.23
CA SER A 161 7.69 25.05 20.34
C SER A 161 7.24 23.59 20.48
N LEU A 162 7.26 22.80 19.40
CA LEU A 162 6.97 21.35 19.45
C LEU A 162 8.03 20.55 20.21
N TRP A 163 9.25 21.09 20.31
CA TRP A 163 10.40 20.41 20.90
C TRP A 163 10.71 20.91 22.31
N SER A 164 9.99 21.93 22.78
CA SER A 164 10.20 22.59 24.07
C SER A 164 9.88 21.75 25.31
N GLN A 165 9.11 20.66 25.16
CA GLN A 165 8.74 19.80 26.28
C GLN A 165 9.59 18.53 26.30
N VAL A 166 10.53 18.46 27.25
CA VAL A 166 11.42 17.31 27.41
C VAL A 166 10.94 16.48 28.59
N THR A 167 10.66 15.20 28.35
CA THR A 167 10.28 14.25 29.40
C THR A 167 11.37 13.21 29.57
N ILE A 168 11.88 13.12 30.79
CA ILE A 168 12.85 12.12 31.25
C ILE A 168 12.17 11.35 32.38
N ASP A 169 12.29 10.04 32.38
CA ASP A 169 11.62 9.16 33.32
C ASP A 169 12.51 7.96 33.68
N TYR A 170 12.91 7.88 34.93
CA TYR A 170 13.81 6.87 35.45
C TYR A 170 13.07 5.67 36.08
N SER A 171 11.75 5.58 35.92
CA SER A 171 10.92 4.46 36.38
C SER A 171 11.23 3.18 35.60
N GLU A 172 11.26 2.04 36.29
CA GLU A 172 11.49 0.74 35.66
C GLU A 172 10.14 0.08 35.41
N ASN A 173 9.84 -0.28 34.17
CA ASN A 173 8.74 -1.19 33.89
C ASN A 173 9.14 -2.14 32.75
N ASP A 174 10.10 -3.03 33.03
CA ASP A 174 9.95 -4.47 32.76
C ASP A 174 11.27 -5.24 32.99
N ASN A 175 11.12 -6.50 33.38
CA ASN A 175 12.14 -7.54 33.61
C ASN A 175 13.01 -7.89 32.39
N ASN A 176 13.18 -6.99 31.42
CA ASN A 176 14.02 -7.22 30.26
C ASN A 176 14.87 -5.99 29.95
N SER A 177 16.12 -6.07 30.40
CA SER A 177 17.33 -5.43 29.88
C SER A 177 17.19 -4.11 29.07
N SER A 178 17.84 -3.06 29.59
CA SER A 178 18.38 -1.93 28.81
C SER A 178 17.35 -1.07 28.08
N THR A 179 16.54 -0.33 28.83
CA THR A 179 15.88 0.86 28.30
C THR A 179 16.66 2.11 28.67
N TYR A 180 17.70 2.42 27.91
CA TYR A 180 18.32 3.74 28.01
C TYR A 180 17.59 4.71 27.09
N TYR A 181 17.33 5.92 27.59
CA TYR A 181 17.04 7.06 26.73
C TYR A 181 18.11 7.17 25.65
N SER A 182 17.69 7.36 24.40
CA SER A 182 18.64 7.74 23.36
C SER A 182 19.08 9.17 23.62
N LEU A 183 20.31 9.35 24.11
CA LEU A 183 20.95 10.68 24.25
C LEU A 183 20.89 11.45 22.93
N ALA A 184 21.04 10.77 21.80
CA ALA A 184 20.93 11.37 20.48
C ALA A 184 19.54 11.94 20.18
N LEU A 185 18.46 11.28 20.64
CA LEU A 185 17.09 11.80 20.47
C LEU A 185 16.85 13.02 21.38
N VAL A 186 17.31 12.96 22.64
CA VAL A 186 17.21 14.10 23.56
C VAL A 186 17.99 15.29 23.02
N GLU A 187 19.23 15.07 22.57
CA GLU A 187 20.07 16.11 21.98
C GLU A 187 19.42 16.71 20.73
N ALA A 188 18.91 15.88 19.82
CA ALA A 188 18.20 16.35 18.63
C ALA A 188 16.94 17.15 18.99
N GLN A 189 16.22 16.77 20.05
CA GLN A 189 15.09 17.53 20.55
C GLN A 189 15.52 18.90 21.11
N LEU A 190 16.56 18.93 21.95
CA LEU A 190 17.12 20.17 22.51
C LEU A 190 17.59 21.11 21.40
N GLN A 191 18.31 20.61 20.39
CA GLN A 191 18.74 21.39 19.24
C GLN A 191 17.56 22.00 18.46
N ARG A 192 16.47 21.25 18.29
CA ARG A 192 15.27 21.70 17.57
C ARG A 192 14.43 22.69 18.35
N SER A 193 14.51 22.68 19.68
CA SER A 193 13.88 23.71 20.53
C SER A 193 14.50 25.11 20.34
N ARG A 194 15.71 25.18 19.76
CA ARG A 194 16.43 26.43 19.46
C ARG A 194 16.54 27.31 20.70
N ALA A 195 15.97 28.51 20.67
CA ALA A 195 16.00 29.49 21.76
C ALA A 195 14.69 29.53 22.57
N ASN A 196 13.73 28.62 22.28
CA ASN A 196 12.51 28.59 23.05
C ASN A 196 12.77 28.15 24.49
N LYS A 197 11.85 28.57 25.36
CA LYS A 197 11.83 28.11 26.72
C LYS A 197 11.51 26.62 26.79
N LEU A 198 12.22 25.93 27.68
CA LEU A 198 12.13 24.49 27.89
C LEU A 198 11.33 24.19 29.15
N THR A 199 10.42 23.23 29.04
CA THR A 199 9.79 22.57 30.17
C THR A 199 10.38 21.16 30.29
N VAL A 200 11.04 20.89 31.40
CA VAL A 200 11.68 19.60 31.67
C VAL A 200 10.92 18.87 32.76
N TYR A 201 10.43 17.68 32.44
CA TYR A 201 9.76 16.77 33.38
C TYR A 201 10.69 15.62 33.71
N PHE A 202 10.93 15.42 35.01
CA PHE A 202 11.62 14.26 35.55
C PHE A 202 10.59 13.38 36.27
N HIS A 203 10.46 12.14 35.83
CA HIS A 203 9.70 11.12 36.55
C HIS A 203 10.69 10.14 37.19
N GLY A 204 10.41 9.70 38.41
CA GLY A 204 11.23 8.71 39.10
C GLY A 204 10.36 7.74 39.88
N ASP A 205 10.82 6.50 40.02
CA ASP A 205 10.26 5.58 41.01
C ASP A 205 11.07 5.73 42.31
N GLU A 206 10.40 6.06 43.41
CA GLU A 206 10.98 6.15 44.75
C GLU A 206 11.57 4.80 45.23
N GLY A 207 11.26 3.69 44.56
CA GLY A 207 11.63 2.33 44.95
C GLY A 207 13.03 1.83 44.57
N ARG A 208 13.86 2.56 43.80
CA ARG A 208 15.18 2.04 43.34
C ARG A 208 16.22 1.96 44.48
N LYS A 209 16.94 0.84 44.53
CA LYS A 209 18.12 0.62 45.38
C LYS A 209 19.46 0.87 44.67
N GLU A 210 19.52 0.86 43.34
CA GLU A 210 20.74 1.13 42.57
C GLU A 210 20.42 1.96 41.31
N LEU A 211 21.13 3.08 41.15
CA LEU A 211 21.05 3.95 39.97
C LEU A 211 22.18 3.54 39.01
N ASN A 212 21.93 3.51 37.70
CA ASN A 212 23.03 3.59 36.73
C ASN A 212 23.50 5.05 36.69
N LEU A 213 24.44 5.40 37.58
CA LEU A 213 24.91 6.77 37.72
C LEU A 213 25.49 7.32 36.41
N ASP A 214 26.21 6.52 35.62
CA ASP A 214 26.88 7.00 34.41
C ASP A 214 25.89 7.49 33.34
N SER A 215 24.83 6.73 33.10
CA SER A 215 23.82 7.09 32.09
C SER A 215 22.95 8.26 32.54
N GLN A 216 22.67 8.35 33.84
CA GLN A 216 21.98 9.50 34.43
C GLN A 216 22.87 10.74 34.34
N THR A 217 24.15 10.63 34.69
CA THR A 217 25.13 11.72 34.64
C THR A 217 25.24 12.28 33.22
N ASN A 218 25.41 11.44 32.21
CA ASN A 218 25.46 11.89 30.81
C ASN A 218 24.18 12.62 30.37
N MET A 219 23.01 12.15 30.82
CA MET A 219 21.73 12.81 30.53
C MET A 219 21.63 14.17 31.22
N PHE A 220 21.97 14.23 32.51
CA PHE A 220 21.97 15.47 33.27
C PHE A 220 22.98 16.47 32.69
N GLU A 221 24.18 16.05 32.34
CA GLU A 221 25.16 16.91 31.68
C GLU A 221 24.65 17.47 30.37
N LEU A 222 24.03 16.64 29.52
CA LEU A 222 23.42 17.07 28.26
C LEU A 222 22.33 18.13 28.51
N LEU A 223 21.45 17.86 29.47
CA LEU A 223 20.36 18.76 29.85
C LEU A 223 20.90 20.09 30.41
N LEU A 224 21.91 20.04 31.29
CA LEU A 224 22.52 21.21 31.92
C LEU A 224 23.19 22.15 30.91
N ARG A 225 23.73 21.65 29.79
CA ARG A 225 24.24 22.48 28.69
C ARG A 225 23.18 23.43 28.12
N HIS A 226 21.90 23.08 28.27
CA HIS A 226 20.76 23.87 27.81
C HIS A 226 19.98 24.56 28.95
N ALA A 227 20.50 24.54 30.19
CA ALA A 227 19.79 25.04 31.37
C ALA A 227 19.36 26.51 31.28
N ALA A 228 20.10 27.36 30.55
CA ALA A 228 19.73 28.77 30.35
C ALA A 228 18.38 28.96 29.63
N GLN A 229 17.91 27.93 28.94
CA GLN A 229 16.65 27.93 28.21
C GLN A 229 15.49 27.40 29.07
N TRP A 230 15.75 26.89 30.28
CA TRP A 230 14.70 26.29 31.09
C TRP A 230 13.77 27.37 31.65
N GLU A 231 12.48 27.10 31.58
CA GLU A 231 11.43 27.92 32.19
C GLU A 231 10.74 27.15 33.32
N THR A 232 10.59 25.83 33.17
CA THR A 232 9.94 25.01 34.19
C THR A 232 10.68 23.69 34.33
N LEU A 233 10.96 23.33 35.57
CA LEU A 233 11.44 22.02 35.97
C LEU A 233 10.42 21.40 36.91
N SER A 234 9.94 20.21 36.61
CA SER A 234 8.99 19.49 37.46
C SER A 234 9.52 18.09 37.75
N LEU A 235 9.58 17.75 39.03
CA LEU A 235 9.85 16.41 39.54
C LEU A 235 8.49 15.78 39.87
N ARG A 236 8.20 14.61 39.29
CA ARG A 236 6.94 13.88 39.48
C ARG A 236 7.18 12.44 39.90
#